data_AF-A0A536K1W3-F1
#
_entry.id   AF-A0A536K1W3-F1
#
_cell.length_a   1.000
_cell.length_b   1.000
_cell.length_c   1.000
_cell.angle_alpha   90.00
_cell.angle_beta   90.00
_cell.angle_gamma   90.00
#
_symmetry.space_group_name_H-M   'P 1'
#
loop_
_entity.id
_entity.type
_entity.pdbx_description
1 polymer ?
#
loop_
_entity_poly.entity_id
_entity_poly.type
_entity_poly.pdbx_seq_one_letter_code
_entity_poly.pdbx_strand_id
1 'polypeptide(L)'
;MPLSPLRRSWAAVPLRSRVTGVDAETLRRWLADLPPPPGYAISARPLRYRQAPHLAAFCWYEDRLIELQVPEPFRSWDEKVYYRARRKPGRRLAFQWFSRSIRFRTRREVLRFVYCHEFFHWYLREVRGGKASAETACDRFALAHFRARNTGVDWSALLPGYDPSRRPLKRAA
;
A
#
# COMPACT_ATOMS: atom_id res chain seq x y z
N MET A 1 -27.73 9.19 0.44
CA MET A 1 -27.13 8.30 1.45
C MET A 1 -25.85 8.93 1.98
N PRO A 2 -25.66 9.06 3.31
CA PRO A 2 -24.41 9.59 3.86
C PRO A 2 -23.24 8.65 3.52
N LEU A 3 -22.11 9.22 3.08
CA LEU A 3 -20.89 8.44 2.84
C LEU A 3 -20.45 7.74 4.12
N SER A 4 -19.98 6.48 4.04
CA SER A 4 -19.38 5.81 5.20
C SER A 4 -18.20 6.62 5.75
N PRO A 5 -17.87 6.52 7.05
CA PRO A 5 -16.71 7.22 7.64
C PRO A 5 -15.43 7.03 6.83
N LEU A 6 -15.16 5.80 6.38
CA LEU A 6 -14.02 5.46 5.53
C LEU A 6 -14.02 6.23 4.18
N ARG A 7 -15.17 6.31 3.52
CA ARG A 7 -15.30 7.07 2.25
C ARG A 7 -15.11 8.57 2.47
N ARG A 8 -15.58 9.12 3.59
CA ARG A 8 -15.33 10.53 3.95
C ARG A 8 -13.85 10.78 4.20
N SER A 9 -13.17 9.91 4.92
CA SER A 9 -11.73 10.00 5.14
C SER A 9 -10.98 9.95 3.81
N TRP A 10 -11.34 9.04 2.91
CA TRP A 10 -10.77 9.02 1.57
C TRP A 10 -10.99 10.32 0.82
N ALA A 11 -12.19 10.92 0.86
CA ALA A 11 -12.47 12.17 0.16
C ALA A 11 -11.51 13.32 0.52
N ALA A 12 -10.99 13.33 1.76
CA ALA A 12 -10.01 14.30 2.23
C ALA A 12 -8.56 14.01 1.80
N VAL A 13 -8.25 12.80 1.32
CA VAL A 13 -6.90 12.44 0.88
C VAL A 13 -6.61 13.10 -0.48
N PRO A 14 -5.53 13.90 -0.61
CA PRO A 14 -5.08 14.42 -1.89
C PRO A 14 -4.55 13.30 -2.78
N LEU A 15 -5.10 13.16 -4.00
CA LEU A 15 -4.69 12.14 -4.97
C LEU A 15 -4.24 12.81 -6.26
N ARG A 16 -3.11 12.35 -6.79
CA ARG A 16 -2.65 12.66 -8.14
C ARG A 16 -2.36 11.36 -8.89
N SER A 17 -2.69 11.31 -10.18
CA SER A 17 -2.27 10.21 -11.04
C SER A 17 -1.71 10.75 -12.34
N ARG A 18 -0.59 10.15 -12.78
CA ARG A 18 0.03 10.32 -14.09
C ARG A 18 0.12 8.99 -14.86
N VAL A 19 -0.52 7.93 -14.34
CA VAL A 19 -0.55 6.61 -14.98
C VAL A 19 -1.48 6.66 -16.18
N THR A 20 -1.05 6.11 -17.31
CA THR A 20 -1.81 6.12 -18.55
C THR A 20 -3.14 5.37 -18.36
N GLY A 21 -4.27 6.05 -18.61
CA GLY A 21 -5.61 5.48 -18.48
C GLY A 21 -6.13 5.37 -17.05
N VAL A 22 -5.49 6.02 -16.07
CA VAL A 22 -5.93 6.04 -14.67
C VAL A 22 -5.85 7.47 -14.16
N ASP A 23 -6.98 8.17 -14.09
CA ASP A 23 -7.07 9.49 -13.46
C ASP A 23 -7.15 9.40 -11.92
N ALA A 24 -7.12 10.55 -11.24
CA ALA A 24 -7.16 10.62 -9.78
C ALA A 24 -8.48 10.08 -9.20
N GLU A 25 -9.60 10.25 -9.91
CA GLU A 25 -10.90 9.78 -9.44
C GLU A 25 -11.02 8.26 -9.54
N THR A 26 -10.52 7.68 -10.64
CA THR A 26 -10.40 6.24 -10.85
C THR A 26 -9.51 5.62 -9.79
N LEU A 27 -8.35 6.22 -9.53
CA LEU A 27 -7.47 5.80 -8.44
C LEU A 27 -8.20 5.85 -7.09
N ARG A 28 -8.93 6.93 -6.80
CA ARG A 28 -9.73 7.06 -5.57
C ARG A 28 -10.73 5.92 -5.44
N ARG A 29 -11.51 5.64 -6.50
CA ARG A 29 -12.48 4.54 -6.51
C ARG A 29 -11.81 3.19 -6.30
N TRP A 30 -10.62 3.00 -6.87
CA TRP A 30 -9.84 1.76 -6.71
C TRP A 30 -9.23 1.58 -5.34
N LEU A 31 -9.09 2.62 -4.52
CA LEU A 31 -8.55 2.53 -3.16
C LEU A 31 -9.61 2.71 -2.06
N ALA A 32 -10.84 3.11 -2.41
CA ALA A 32 -11.87 3.56 -1.47
C ALA A 32 -12.32 2.56 -0.40
N ASP A 33 -12.03 1.26 -0.56
CA ASP A 33 -12.32 0.22 0.43
C ASP A 33 -11.08 -0.17 1.27
N LEU A 34 -9.90 0.34 0.95
CA LEU A 34 -8.67 0.19 1.73
C LEU A 34 -8.58 1.27 2.82
N PRO A 35 -7.76 1.12 3.87
CA PRO A 35 -7.61 2.17 4.88
C PRO A 35 -6.86 3.37 4.30
N PRO A 36 -7.36 4.63 4.37
CA PRO A 36 -6.61 5.81 3.96
C PRO A 36 -5.44 6.10 4.91
N PRO A 37 -4.35 6.77 4.50
CA PRO A 37 -3.26 7.17 5.40
C PRO A 37 -3.48 8.64 5.82
N PRO A 38 -4.07 8.92 6.99
CA PRO A 38 -4.44 10.27 7.35
C PRO A 38 -3.21 11.17 7.41
N GLY A 39 -3.30 12.32 6.76
CA GLY A 39 -2.23 13.29 6.69
C GLY A 39 -1.21 13.09 5.58
N TYR A 40 -1.37 12.05 4.75
CA TYR A 40 -0.52 11.80 3.59
C TYR A 40 -1.29 12.04 2.29
N ALA A 41 -0.57 12.49 1.26
CA ALA A 41 -1.04 12.49 -0.12
C ALA A 41 -0.68 11.17 -0.82
N ILE A 42 -1.39 10.85 -1.90
CA ILE A 42 -1.09 9.70 -2.78
C ILE A 42 -0.76 10.20 -4.20
N SER A 43 0.35 9.75 -4.75
CA SER A 43 0.74 10.02 -6.14
C SER A 43 0.97 8.72 -6.89
N ALA A 44 0.21 8.47 -7.96
CA ALA A 44 0.47 7.36 -8.87
C ALA A 44 1.23 7.84 -10.11
N ARG A 45 2.30 7.14 -10.49
CA ARG A 45 3.07 7.46 -11.70
C ARG A 45 3.52 6.23 -12.49
N PRO A 46 3.86 6.38 -13.78
CA PRO A 46 4.48 5.30 -14.55
C PRO A 46 5.86 4.93 -13.99
N LEU A 47 6.15 3.64 -14.02
CA LEU A 47 7.47 3.05 -13.82
C LEU A 47 7.99 2.57 -15.18
N ARG A 48 9.09 3.17 -15.63
CA ARG A 48 9.82 2.67 -16.80
C ARG A 48 10.69 1.49 -16.36
N TYR A 49 10.63 0.40 -17.11
CA TYR A 49 11.45 -0.78 -16.87
C TYR A 49 12.15 -1.21 -18.17
N ARG A 50 13.36 -1.79 -18.04
CA ARG A 50 14.17 -2.24 -19.20
C ARG A 50 14.10 -3.76 -19.41
N GLN A 51 14.13 -4.52 -18.32
CA GLN A 51 14.22 -5.99 -18.37
C GLN A 51 12.83 -6.63 -18.20
N ALA A 52 12.18 -6.38 -17.06
CA ALA A 52 10.88 -6.93 -16.73
C ALA A 52 10.07 -5.95 -15.88
N PRO A 53 8.71 -5.99 -15.97
CA PRO A 53 7.87 -5.28 -15.02
C PRO A 53 8.14 -5.78 -13.61
N HIS A 54 8.09 -4.87 -12.64
CA HIS A 54 8.31 -5.15 -11.23
C HIS A 54 7.52 -4.15 -10.39
N LEU A 55 7.35 -4.46 -9.11
CA LEU A 55 6.71 -3.57 -8.16
C LEU A 55 7.67 -2.46 -7.71
N ALA A 56 7.17 -1.23 -7.64
CA ALA A 56 7.89 -0.11 -7.04
C ALA A 56 6.91 0.88 -6.42
N ALA A 57 7.17 1.28 -5.19
CA ALA A 57 6.49 2.34 -4.47
C ALA A 57 7.39 2.84 -3.35
N PHE A 58 7.04 4.01 -2.81
CA PHE A 58 7.82 4.69 -1.78
C PHE A 58 6.91 5.44 -0.82
N CYS A 59 7.18 5.33 0.47
CA CYS A 59 6.60 6.19 1.49
C CYS A 59 7.60 7.29 1.87
N TRP A 60 7.37 8.50 1.38
CA TRP A 60 8.14 9.72 1.70
C TRP A 60 7.55 10.37 2.95
N TYR A 61 8.22 10.21 4.09
CA TYR A 61 7.66 10.63 5.38
C TYR A 61 7.73 12.14 5.58
N GLU A 62 8.84 12.75 5.15
CA GLU A 62 9.11 14.18 5.22
C GLU A 62 8.10 14.95 4.35
N ASP A 63 7.84 14.46 3.13
CA ASP A 63 6.88 15.04 2.21
C ASP A 63 5.42 14.66 2.50
N ARG A 64 5.21 13.70 3.42
CA ARG A 64 3.94 13.05 3.70
C ARG A 64 3.25 12.55 2.43
N LEU A 65 3.97 11.74 1.67
CA LEU A 65 3.55 11.26 0.35
C LEU A 65 3.77 9.75 0.24
N ILE A 66 2.72 9.03 -0.15
CA ILE A 66 2.88 7.67 -0.66
C ILE A 66 2.88 7.74 -2.19
N GLU A 67 4.02 7.38 -2.78
CA GLU A 67 4.20 7.29 -4.21
C GLU A 67 4.02 5.85 -4.69
N LEU A 68 3.06 5.63 -5.58
CA LEU A 68 2.76 4.35 -6.20
C LEU A 68 3.27 4.35 -7.64
N GLN A 69 3.91 3.27 -8.09
CA GLN A 69 4.33 3.16 -9.48
C GLN A 69 3.73 1.95 -10.19
N VAL A 70 3.48 2.12 -11.50
CA VAL A 70 2.89 1.11 -12.36
C VAL A 70 3.81 0.88 -13.56
N PRO A 71 4.27 -0.35 -13.82
CA PRO A 71 5.06 -0.66 -15.01
C PRO A 71 4.37 -0.22 -16.29
N GLU A 72 5.06 0.59 -17.10
CA GLU A 72 4.62 1.00 -18.44
C GLU A 72 5.68 0.70 -19.51
N PRO A 73 5.30 0.07 -20.65
CA PRO A 73 3.94 -0.37 -21.01
C PRO A 73 3.44 -1.51 -20.11
N PHE A 74 2.16 -1.48 -19.74
CA PHE A 74 1.63 -2.50 -18.84
C PHE A 74 1.50 -3.83 -19.57
N ARG A 75 2.10 -4.87 -19.00
CA ARG A 75 1.92 -6.28 -19.41
C ARG A 75 1.69 -7.09 -18.15
N SER A 76 0.84 -8.11 -18.21
CA SER A 76 0.67 -9.01 -17.06
C SER A 76 1.96 -9.77 -16.77
N TRP A 77 2.32 -9.91 -15.49
CA TRP A 77 3.51 -10.66 -15.08
C TRP A 77 3.27 -11.40 -13.77
N ASP A 78 4.14 -12.36 -13.48
CA ASP A 78 4.16 -13.08 -12.21
C ASP A 78 5.25 -12.49 -11.31
N GLU A 79 4.89 -12.14 -10.08
CA GLU A 79 5.78 -11.57 -9.07
C GLU A 79 5.94 -12.54 -7.91
N LYS A 80 7.16 -12.74 -7.44
CA LYS A 80 7.44 -13.61 -6.29
C LYS A 80 7.49 -12.77 -5.01
N VAL A 81 6.43 -12.84 -4.21
CA VAL A 81 6.29 -12.05 -2.98
C VAL A 81 6.65 -12.88 -1.75
N TYR A 82 7.51 -12.37 -0.88
CA TYR A 82 7.98 -13.05 0.34
C TYR A 82 7.22 -12.55 1.58
N TYR A 83 6.33 -13.38 2.12
CA TYR A 83 5.39 -12.94 3.16
C TYR A 83 5.65 -13.51 4.56
N ARG A 84 6.62 -14.43 4.68
CA ARG A 84 7.09 -14.95 5.97
C ARG A 84 8.54 -15.39 5.87
N ALA A 85 9.29 -15.17 6.95
CA ALA A 85 10.57 -15.81 7.20
C ALA A 85 10.50 -16.52 8.56
N ARG A 86 11.02 -17.75 8.64
CA ARG A 86 11.17 -18.48 9.90
C ARG A 86 12.65 -18.75 10.14
N ARG A 87 13.19 -18.35 11.29
CA ARG A 87 14.57 -18.70 11.67
C ARG A 87 14.66 -20.23 11.77
N LYS A 88 15.68 -20.81 11.13
CA LYS A 88 15.98 -22.24 11.24
C LYS A 88 16.67 -22.49 12.59
N PRO A 89 16.37 -23.61 13.28
CA PRO A 89 17.09 -23.98 14.49
C PRO A 89 18.58 -24.23 14.17
N GLY A 90 19.47 -23.80 15.06
CA GLY A 90 20.92 -24.00 14.92
C GLY A 90 21.77 -22.78 15.28
N ARG A 91 23.10 -22.97 15.35
CA ARG A 91 24.08 -21.93 15.69
C ARG A 91 24.24 -20.85 14.60
N ARG A 92 23.96 -21.17 13.34
CA ARG A 92 24.09 -20.24 12.20
C ARG A 92 22.83 -19.40 12.03
N LEU A 93 22.99 -18.13 11.66
CA LEU A 93 21.88 -17.25 11.31
C LEU A 93 21.32 -17.65 9.93
N ALA A 94 20.33 -18.53 9.91
CA ALA A 94 19.70 -19.02 8.69
C ALA A 94 18.17 -18.90 8.76
N PHE A 95 17.56 -18.58 7.63
CA PHE A 95 16.11 -18.39 7.50
C PHE A 95 15.52 -19.32 6.45
N GLN A 96 14.31 -19.81 6.73
CA GLN A 96 13.41 -20.41 5.74
C GLN A 96 12.45 -19.33 5.27
N TRP A 97 12.53 -18.99 3.99
CA TRP A 97 11.69 -17.99 3.36
C TRP A 97 10.45 -18.64 2.74
N PHE A 98 9.31 -18.00 2.94
CA PHE A 98 8.03 -18.41 2.37
C PHE A 98 7.61 -17.36 1.36
N SER A 99 7.29 -17.81 0.16
CA SER A 99 6.92 -16.94 -0.95
C SER A 99 5.66 -17.44 -1.64
N ARG A 100 4.98 -16.53 -2.33
CA ARG A 100 3.85 -16.82 -3.21
C ARG A 100 4.10 -16.15 -4.55
N SER A 101 3.90 -16.89 -5.63
CA SER A 101 3.86 -16.31 -6.97
C SER A 101 2.47 -15.71 -7.22
N ILE A 102 2.40 -14.42 -7.54
CA ILE A 102 1.15 -13.72 -7.84
C ILE A 102 1.21 -13.15 -9.25
N ARG A 103 0.19 -13.46 -10.05
CA ARG A 103 0.04 -12.86 -11.38
C ARG A 103 -0.66 -11.51 -11.28
N PHE A 104 0.00 -10.41 -11.64
CA PHE A 104 -0.64 -9.11 -11.82
C PHE A 104 -1.26 -9.03 -13.21
N ARG A 105 -2.59 -8.85 -13.27
CA ARG A 105 -3.37 -8.82 -14.51
C ARG A 105 -3.80 -7.41 -14.91
N THR A 106 -3.88 -6.49 -13.94
CA THR A 106 -4.38 -5.13 -14.19
C THR A 106 -3.56 -4.08 -13.43
N ARG A 107 -3.56 -2.84 -13.93
CA ARG A 107 -3.00 -1.68 -13.23
C ARG A 107 -3.61 -1.49 -11.84
N ARG A 108 -4.91 -1.79 -11.69
CA ARG A 108 -5.62 -1.76 -10.41
C ARG A 108 -5.00 -2.71 -9.38
N GLU A 109 -4.68 -3.93 -9.79
CA GLU A 109 -4.05 -4.90 -8.88
C GLU A 109 -2.68 -4.41 -8.41
N VAL A 110 -1.87 -3.86 -9.32
CA VAL A 110 -0.55 -3.29 -8.99
C VAL A 110 -0.68 -2.14 -8.01
N LEU A 111 -1.51 -1.14 -8.33
CA LEU A 111 -1.73 0.04 -7.50
C LEU A 111 -2.24 -0.32 -6.12
N ARG A 112 -3.21 -1.25 -6.02
CA ARG A 112 -3.72 -1.71 -4.73
C ARG A 112 -2.67 -2.46 -3.93
N PHE A 113 -1.87 -3.31 -4.58
CA PHE A 113 -0.83 -4.08 -3.91
C PHE A 113 0.24 -3.17 -3.33
N VAL A 114 0.85 -2.32 -4.16
CA VAL A 114 1.92 -1.42 -3.70
C VAL A 114 1.38 -0.37 -2.73
N TYR A 115 0.12 0.06 -2.88
CA TYR A 115 -0.53 0.90 -1.87
C TYR A 115 -0.63 0.20 -0.51
N CYS A 116 -1.11 -1.05 -0.46
CA CYS A 116 -1.23 -1.77 0.80
C CYS A 116 0.13 -1.97 1.46
N HIS A 117 1.16 -2.25 0.65
CA HIS A 117 2.54 -2.39 1.13
C HIS A 117 3.03 -1.09 1.78
N GLU A 118 2.98 0.05 1.07
CA GLU A 118 3.44 1.34 1.61
C GLU A 118 2.56 1.87 2.74
N PHE A 119 1.25 1.65 2.67
CA PHE A 119 0.33 2.00 3.75
C PHE A 119 0.74 1.28 5.05
N PHE A 120 1.16 0.03 4.96
CA PHE A 120 1.57 -0.70 6.16
C PHE A 120 2.91 -0.21 6.71
N HIS A 121 3.85 0.21 5.84
CA HIS A 121 5.05 0.95 6.26
C HIS A 121 4.70 2.24 7.02
N TRP A 122 3.81 3.04 6.42
CA TRP A 122 3.26 4.24 7.05
C TRP A 122 2.65 3.94 8.42
N TYR A 123 1.78 2.93 8.51
CA TYR A 123 1.12 2.54 9.74
C TYR A 123 2.11 2.11 10.84
N LEU A 124 3.11 1.30 10.48
CA LEU A 124 4.12 0.85 11.43
C LEU A 124 4.94 2.02 11.99
N ARG A 125 5.26 3.02 11.17
CA ARG A 125 6.02 4.20 11.61
C ARG A 125 5.16 5.21 12.36
N GLU A 126 4.08 5.67 11.74
CA GLU A 126 3.29 6.82 12.23
C GLU A 126 2.31 6.45 13.35
N VAL A 127 1.80 5.22 13.34
CA VAL A 127 0.78 4.77 14.30
C VAL A 127 1.40 3.90 15.40
N ARG A 128 2.29 2.98 15.02
CA ARG A 128 2.90 2.04 15.98
C ARG A 128 4.22 2.53 16.59
N GLY A 129 4.79 3.62 16.08
CA GLY A 129 6.09 4.15 16.54
C GLY A 129 7.26 3.19 16.29
N GLY A 130 7.09 2.21 15.41
CA GLY A 130 8.07 1.17 15.10
C GLY A 130 9.01 1.54 13.96
N LYS A 131 9.98 0.66 13.70
CA LYS A 131 10.85 0.78 12.51
C LYS A 131 10.04 0.49 11.24
N ALA A 132 10.14 1.38 10.26
CA ALA A 132 9.48 1.31 8.94
C ALA A 132 10.04 0.20 8.01
N SER A 133 10.58 -0.89 8.53
CA SER A 133 11.39 -1.85 7.75
C SER A 133 10.94 -3.29 7.91
N ALA A 134 9.65 -3.53 8.16
CA ALA A 134 9.08 -4.86 8.26
C ALA A 134 8.50 -5.33 6.92
N GLU A 135 9.34 -5.41 5.88
CA GLU A 135 8.95 -5.76 4.49
C GLU A 135 8.01 -6.97 4.40
N THR A 136 8.37 -8.04 5.11
CA THR A 136 7.59 -9.28 5.13
C THR A 136 6.19 -9.12 5.75
N ALA A 137 6.01 -8.17 6.67
CA ALA A 137 4.71 -7.83 7.23
C ALA A 137 3.89 -6.97 6.26
N CYS A 138 4.53 -6.00 5.59
CA CYS A 138 3.92 -5.17 4.55
C CYS A 138 3.43 -6.03 3.37
N ASP A 139 4.26 -6.96 2.90
CA ASP A 139 3.90 -7.93 1.86
C ASP A 139 2.74 -8.83 2.28
N ARG A 140 2.71 -9.26 3.55
CA ARG A 140 1.61 -10.08 4.07
C ARG A 140 0.29 -9.30 4.11
N PHE A 141 0.33 -8.05 4.55
CA PHE A 141 -0.83 -7.16 4.52
C PHE A 141 -1.30 -6.92 3.09
N ALA A 142 -0.38 -6.62 2.16
CA ALA A 142 -0.70 -6.44 0.76
C ALA A 142 -1.37 -7.68 0.15
N LEU A 143 -0.79 -8.88 0.34
CA LEU A 143 -1.36 -10.13 -0.14
C LEU A 143 -2.76 -10.43 0.40
N ALA A 144 -3.06 -10.05 1.64
CA ALA A 144 -4.36 -10.27 2.25
C ALA A 144 -5.44 -9.35 1.66
N HIS A 145 -5.11 -8.10 1.31
CA HIS A 145 -6.12 -7.06 1.06
C HIS A 145 -6.21 -6.56 -0.39
N PHE A 146 -5.15 -6.68 -1.21
CA PHE A 146 -5.11 -6.00 -2.52
C PHE A 146 -6.16 -6.49 -3.52
N ARG A 147 -6.61 -7.74 -3.41
CA ARG A 147 -7.67 -8.32 -4.26
C ARG A 147 -9.04 -8.37 -3.58
N ALA A 148 -9.06 -8.33 -2.25
CA ALA A 148 -10.29 -8.42 -1.49
C ALA A 148 -11.16 -7.17 -1.75
N ARG A 149 -12.48 -7.36 -1.67
CA ARG A 149 -13.44 -6.27 -1.50
C ARG A 149 -13.55 -6.02 0.00
N ASN A 150 -12.86 -5.01 0.51
CA ASN A 150 -12.77 -4.76 1.95
C ASN A 150 -13.95 -3.89 2.45
N THR A 151 -15.12 -4.02 1.83
CA THR A 151 -16.31 -3.24 2.22
C THR A 151 -16.82 -3.76 3.56
N GLY A 152 -17.00 -2.85 4.53
CA GLY A 152 -17.47 -3.21 5.87
C GLY A 152 -16.38 -3.76 6.81
N VAL A 153 -15.12 -3.81 6.37
CA VAL A 153 -14.00 -4.15 7.24
C VAL A 153 -13.82 -3.05 8.29
N ASP A 154 -13.80 -3.45 9.56
CA ASP A 154 -13.40 -2.56 10.66
C ASP A 154 -11.87 -2.47 10.72
N TRP A 155 -11.34 -1.46 10.06
CA TRP A 155 -9.90 -1.21 10.02
C TRP A 155 -9.31 -0.85 11.38
N SER A 156 -10.07 -0.22 12.27
CA SER A 156 -9.58 0.15 13.61
C SER A 156 -9.44 -1.08 14.50
N ALA A 157 -10.28 -2.10 14.31
CA ALA A 157 -10.11 -3.41 14.96
C ALA A 157 -8.91 -4.19 14.39
N LEU A 158 -8.69 -4.15 13.07
CA LEU A 158 -7.57 -4.85 12.43
C LEU A 158 -6.21 -4.16 12.62
N LEU A 159 -6.20 -2.83 12.81
CA LEU A 159 -5.01 -2.00 12.91
C LEU A 159 -5.03 -1.23 14.24
N PRO A 160 -4.57 -1.82 15.36
CA PRO A 160 -4.70 -1.18 16.66
C PRO A 160 -3.95 0.15 16.74
N GLY A 161 -4.67 1.21 17.11
CA GLY A 161 -4.21 2.60 17.16
C GLY A 161 -4.52 3.41 15.89
N TYR A 162 -5.04 2.76 14.84
CA TYR A 162 -5.41 3.42 13.60
C TYR A 162 -6.79 4.10 13.72
N ASP A 163 -6.82 5.40 13.41
CA ASP A 163 -8.02 6.19 13.28
C ASP A 163 -8.03 6.89 11.91
N PRO A 164 -8.93 6.50 10.98
CA PRO A 164 -9.00 7.09 9.64
C PRO A 164 -9.47 8.55 9.65
N SER A 165 -10.02 9.05 10.76
CA SER A 165 -10.48 10.43 10.92
C SER A 165 -9.44 11.36 11.54
N ARG A 166 -8.32 10.80 12.02
CA ARG A 166 -7.25 11.57 12.66
C ARG A 166 -6.74 12.64 11.71
N ARG A 167 -6.96 13.91 12.05
CA ARG A 167 -6.47 15.01 11.22
C ARG A 167 -4.93 15.02 11.23
N PRO A 168 -4.27 15.28 10.08
CA PRO A 168 -2.85 15.61 10.09
C PRO A 168 -2.58 16.73 11.10
N LEU A 169 -1.65 16.50 12.02
CA LEU A 169 -0.99 17.60 12.72
C LEU A 169 -0.42 18.52 11.64
N LYS A 170 -0.73 19.83 11.70
CA LYS A 170 -0.29 20.84 10.72
C LYS A 170 1.18 20.64 10.32
N ARG A 171 1.51 20.95 9.06
CA ARG A 171 2.92 21.10 8.63
C ARG A 171 3.63 22.01 9.65
N ALA A 172 4.79 21.58 10.17
CA ALA A 172 5.74 22.56 10.68
C ALA A 172 6.08 23.46 9.47
N ALA A 173 5.94 24.77 9.69
CA ALA A 173 6.20 25.79 8.68
C ALA A 173 7.66 25.75 8.23
#